data_AF-A0A835Q7X6-F1
#
_entry.id   AF-A0A835Q7X6-F1
#
_cell.length_a   1.000
_cell.length_b   1.000
_cell.length_c   1.000
_cell.angle_alpha   90.00
_cell.angle_beta   90.00
_cell.angle_gamma   90.00
#
_symmetry.space_group_name_H-M   'P 1'
#
loop_
_entity.id
_entity.type
_entity.pdbx_description
1 polymer ?
#
loop_
_entity_poly.entity_id
_entity_poly.type
_entity_poly.pdbx_seq_one_letter_code
_entity_poly.pdbx_strand_id
1 'polypeptide(L)'
;MKAYIDAAEQMLTDDVDTNKAIGFHGAKVVQSKMNDSNRISVLTHCNTGSLATAGFGTALGVIRALHAADILEMAFCTETRPFNQGSRLTAFELVHDKIPATLIADSAAASLMKAGRLSAVVVGADRIAANGDTANKIGTYNLALMLLTVFVYVAAPFTSIDLSLSSGDEIIIEERSVEGVAVF
;
A
#
# COMPACT_ATOMS: atom_id res chain seq x y z
N MET A 1 -27.70 -3.53 -23.73
CA MET A 1 -27.74 -2.61 -22.58
C MET A 1 -27.65 -3.37 -21.26
N LYS A 2 -28.62 -4.23 -20.90
CA LYS A 2 -28.59 -5.01 -19.65
C LYS A 2 -27.27 -5.76 -19.38
N ALA A 3 -26.78 -6.53 -20.36
CA ALA A 3 -25.53 -7.27 -20.21
C ALA A 3 -24.30 -6.39 -19.84
N TYR A 4 -24.26 -5.13 -20.27
CA TYR A 4 -23.19 -4.21 -19.90
C TYR A 4 -23.34 -3.68 -18.46
N ILE A 5 -24.57 -3.44 -18.02
CA ILE A 5 -24.87 -3.03 -16.64
C ILE A 5 -24.50 -4.17 -15.68
N ASP A 6 -24.99 -5.38 -15.97
CA ASP A 6 -24.73 -6.56 -15.15
C ASP A 6 -23.21 -6.82 -15.03
N ALA A 7 -22.46 -6.66 -16.14
CA ALA A 7 -21.01 -6.80 -16.12
C ALA A 7 -20.31 -5.72 -15.28
N ALA A 8 -20.73 -4.46 -15.36
CA ALA A 8 -20.16 -3.36 -14.58
C ALA A 8 -20.42 -3.50 -13.08
N GLU A 9 -21.63 -3.94 -12.69
CA GLU A 9 -21.98 -4.24 -11.30
C GLU A 9 -21.19 -5.43 -10.76
N GLN A 10 -20.96 -6.45 -11.60
CA GLN A 10 -20.13 -7.59 -11.23
C GLN A 10 -18.67 -7.16 -10.98
N MET A 11 -18.11 -6.29 -11.83
CA MET A 11 -16.75 -5.77 -11.63
C MET A 11 -16.56 -5.07 -10.28
N LEU A 12 -17.58 -4.35 -9.79
CA LEU A 12 -17.54 -3.74 -8.46
C LEU A 12 -17.44 -4.80 -7.36
N THR A 13 -18.26 -5.84 -7.46
CA THR A 13 -18.28 -6.94 -6.49
C THR A 13 -16.95 -7.70 -6.50
N ASP A 14 -16.45 -8.03 -7.70
CA ASP A 14 -15.20 -8.74 -7.89
C ASP A 14 -13.99 -7.97 -7.33
N ASP A 15 -13.95 -6.65 -7.50
CA ASP A 15 -12.86 -5.82 -6.95
C ASP A 15 -12.90 -5.79 -5.42
N VAL A 16 -14.08 -5.65 -4.81
CA VAL A 16 -14.22 -5.69 -3.34
C VAL A 16 -13.78 -7.03 -2.76
N ASP A 17 -14.17 -8.14 -3.39
CA ASP A 17 -13.79 -9.47 -2.93
C ASP A 17 -12.29 -9.74 -3.13
N THR A 18 -11.73 -9.28 -4.24
CA THR A 18 -10.28 -9.30 -4.49
C THR A 18 -9.52 -8.51 -3.43
N ASN A 19 -9.96 -7.29 -3.10
CA ASN A 19 -9.32 -6.45 -2.08
C ASN A 19 -9.35 -7.09 -0.68
N LYS A 20 -10.49 -7.70 -0.29
CA LYS A 20 -10.59 -8.46 0.97
C LYS A 20 -9.65 -9.66 0.98
N ALA A 21 -9.57 -10.39 -0.14
CA ALA A 21 -8.67 -11.53 -0.27
C ALA A 21 -7.19 -11.10 -0.17
N ILE A 22 -6.80 -10.02 -0.85
CA ILE A 22 -5.46 -9.42 -0.74
C ILE A 22 -5.15 -9.09 0.72
N GLY A 23 -6.06 -8.44 1.43
CA GLY A 23 -5.86 -8.10 2.84
C GLY A 23 -5.65 -9.33 3.72
N PHE A 24 -6.52 -10.34 3.58
CA PHE A 24 -6.44 -11.58 4.34
C PHE A 24 -5.15 -12.37 4.06
N HIS A 25 -4.80 -12.58 2.80
CA HIS A 25 -3.61 -13.33 2.42
C HIS A 25 -2.33 -12.55 2.73
N GLY A 26 -2.31 -11.23 2.47
CA GLY A 26 -1.18 -10.37 2.79
C GLY A 26 -0.91 -10.30 4.30
N ALA A 27 -1.95 -10.24 5.14
CA ALA A 27 -1.79 -10.28 6.60
C ALA A 27 -1.10 -11.57 7.07
N LYS A 28 -1.47 -12.72 6.49
CA LYS A 28 -0.82 -14.00 6.78
C LYS A 28 0.65 -14.02 6.36
N VAL A 29 0.96 -13.48 5.18
CA VAL A 29 2.35 -13.37 4.69
C VAL A 29 3.18 -12.51 5.63
N VAL A 30 2.69 -11.30 5.96
CA VAL A 30 3.35 -10.40 6.90
C VAL A 30 3.59 -11.09 8.25
N GLN A 31 2.57 -11.74 8.81
CA GLN A 31 2.68 -12.47 10.08
C GLN A 31 3.73 -13.60 10.01
N SER A 32 3.75 -14.38 8.93
CA SER A 32 4.71 -15.49 8.75
C SER A 32 6.17 -15.06 8.66
N LYS A 33 6.43 -13.78 8.39
CA LYS A 33 7.78 -13.21 8.35
C LYS A 33 8.23 -12.70 9.72
N MET A 34 7.35 -12.75 10.72
CA MET A 34 7.64 -12.30 12.07
C MET A 34 8.03 -13.47 12.97
N ASN A 35 8.96 -13.20 13.89
CA ASN A 35 9.27 -14.08 15.02
C ASN A 35 8.10 -14.05 16.03
N ASP A 36 8.20 -14.78 17.15
CA ASP A 36 7.17 -14.99 18.21
C ASP A 36 6.55 -13.72 18.88
N SER A 37 6.70 -12.53 18.28
CA SER A 37 6.01 -11.31 18.66
C SER A 37 4.51 -11.39 18.37
N ASN A 38 3.70 -11.24 19.41
CA ASN A 38 2.24 -11.26 19.31
C ASN A 38 1.66 -10.02 18.63
N ARG A 39 2.39 -8.90 18.57
CA ARG A 39 1.93 -7.64 17.96
C ARG A 39 2.98 -7.03 17.05
N ILE A 40 2.54 -6.40 15.97
CA ILE A 40 3.41 -5.92 14.89
C ILE A 40 3.11 -4.48 14.51
N SER A 41 4.14 -3.76 14.06
CA SER A 41 3.98 -2.41 13.52
C SER A 41 4.33 -2.39 12.05
N VAL A 42 3.51 -1.73 11.23
CA VAL A 42 3.65 -1.74 9.76
C VAL A 42 3.70 -0.32 9.22
N LEU A 43 4.51 -0.11 8.18
CA LEU A 43 4.59 1.16 7.45
C LEU A 43 3.91 1.03 6.08
N THR A 44 3.16 2.04 5.67
CA THR A 44 2.61 2.15 4.31
C THR A 44 2.89 3.51 3.66
N HIS A 45 2.62 3.59 2.37
CA HIS A 45 2.94 4.73 1.52
C HIS A 45 1.84 4.99 0.49
N CYS A 46 1.62 6.26 0.14
CA CYS A 46 0.47 6.72 -0.63
C CYS A 46 -0.86 6.38 0.08
N ASN A 47 -1.94 6.32 -0.69
CA ASN A 47 -3.23 5.79 -0.28
C ASN A 47 -3.59 4.56 -1.12
N THR A 48 -3.93 3.48 -0.43
CA THR A 48 -4.27 2.17 -1.00
C THR A 48 -5.51 1.58 -0.32
N GLY A 49 -6.32 2.45 0.27
CA GLY A 49 -7.54 2.11 0.99
C GLY A 49 -8.78 2.11 0.11
N SER A 50 -9.93 2.25 0.75
CA SER A 50 -11.24 2.33 0.10
C SER A 50 -11.39 3.60 -0.73
N LEU A 51 -10.55 4.62 -0.49
CA LEU A 51 -10.51 5.82 -1.33
C LEU A 51 -9.64 5.63 -2.59
N ALA A 52 -9.02 4.46 -2.78
CA ALA A 52 -8.21 4.13 -3.96
C ALA A 52 -8.73 2.89 -4.72
N THR A 53 -9.73 2.18 -4.20
CA THR A 53 -10.32 0.98 -4.82
C THR A 53 -11.85 0.98 -4.68
N ALA A 54 -12.54 -0.06 -5.13
CA ALA A 54 -13.98 -0.20 -4.90
C ALA A 54 -14.36 -0.28 -3.40
N GLY A 55 -13.41 -0.63 -2.54
CA GLY A 55 -13.61 -0.77 -1.10
C GLY A 55 -12.54 -1.67 -0.48
N PHE A 56 -12.37 -1.53 0.83
CA PHE A 56 -11.39 -2.25 1.67
C PHE A 56 -9.92 -1.94 1.37
N GLY A 57 -9.54 -1.84 0.11
CA GLY A 57 -8.18 -1.49 -0.32
C GLY A 57 -7.23 -2.68 -0.41
N THR A 58 -6.01 -2.42 -0.86
CA THR A 58 -4.94 -3.41 -1.04
C THR A 58 -3.99 -3.42 0.15
N ALA A 59 -2.95 -2.58 0.15
CA ALA A 59 -2.00 -2.49 1.26
C ALA A 59 -2.67 -1.99 2.56
N LEU A 60 -3.57 -1.01 2.48
CA LEU A 60 -4.39 -0.63 3.65
C LEU A 60 -5.38 -1.74 4.03
N GLY A 61 -5.81 -2.57 3.07
CA GLY A 61 -6.59 -3.78 3.32
C GLY A 61 -5.83 -4.82 4.15
N VAL A 62 -4.52 -4.97 3.92
CA VAL A 62 -3.64 -5.80 4.77
C VAL A 62 -3.58 -5.25 6.19
N ILE A 63 -3.44 -3.92 6.35
CA ILE A 63 -3.45 -3.26 7.66
C ILE A 63 -4.79 -3.48 8.38
N ARG A 64 -5.92 -3.32 7.67
CA ARG A 64 -7.26 -3.60 8.19
C ARG A 64 -7.41 -5.04 8.65
N ALA A 65 -6.90 -6.01 7.89
CA ALA A 65 -6.93 -7.42 8.26
C ALA A 65 -6.08 -7.72 9.49
N LEU A 66 -4.88 -7.13 9.61
CA LEU A 66 -4.03 -7.23 10.79
C LEU A 66 -4.68 -6.63 12.04
N HIS A 67 -5.37 -5.49 11.89
CA HIS A 67 -6.12 -4.86 12.97
C HIS A 67 -7.32 -5.70 13.41
N ALA A 68 -8.10 -6.21 12.46
CA ALA A 68 -9.26 -7.07 12.76
C ALA A 68 -8.86 -8.38 13.45
N ALA A 69 -7.62 -8.84 13.26
CA ALA A 69 -7.06 -10.00 13.93
C ALA A 69 -6.39 -9.68 15.29
N ASP A 70 -6.45 -8.43 15.76
CA ASP A 70 -5.82 -7.95 17.01
C ASP A 70 -4.28 -8.14 17.07
N ILE A 71 -3.63 -8.20 15.91
CA ILE A 71 -2.18 -8.38 15.78
C ILE A 71 -1.48 -7.02 15.52
N LEU A 72 -2.20 -6.03 15.01
CA LEU A 72 -1.64 -4.72 14.75
C LEU A 72 -1.41 -3.93 16.06
N GLU A 73 -0.15 -3.54 16.30
CA GLU A 73 0.25 -2.59 17.34
C GLU A 73 0.06 -1.15 16.85
N MET A 74 0.63 -0.83 15.68
CA MET A 74 0.66 0.51 15.12
C MET A 74 0.80 0.49 13.59
N ALA A 75 -0.02 1.28 12.91
CA ALA A 75 0.16 1.60 11.50
C ALA A 75 0.90 2.95 11.34
N PHE A 76 2.02 2.95 10.65
CA PHE A 76 2.67 4.17 10.21
C PHE A 76 2.25 4.46 8.77
N CYS A 77 1.88 5.71 8.48
CA CYS A 77 1.69 6.18 7.11
C CYS A 77 2.59 7.38 6.86
N THR A 78 3.16 7.44 5.67
CA THR A 78 3.99 8.55 5.21
C THR A 78 3.12 9.65 4.59
N GLU A 79 3.56 10.90 4.57
CA GLU A 79 2.78 11.99 3.98
C GLU A 79 2.56 11.83 2.47
N THR A 80 3.54 11.28 1.74
CA THR A 80 3.54 11.07 0.29
C THR A 80 3.51 12.38 -0.51
N ARG A 81 4.59 13.17 -0.41
CA ARG A 81 4.79 14.35 -1.26
C ARG A 81 4.83 13.95 -2.74
N PRO A 82 4.42 14.84 -3.66
CA PRO A 82 3.87 16.18 -3.43
C PRO A 82 2.34 16.23 -3.25
N PHE A 83 1.64 15.13 -3.49
CA PHE A 83 0.17 15.11 -3.54
C PHE A 83 -0.50 14.83 -2.20
N ASN A 84 0.30 14.45 -1.20
CA ASN A 84 -0.10 14.29 0.19
C ASN A 84 -1.18 13.22 0.37
N GLN A 85 -1.19 12.16 -0.44
CA GLN A 85 -2.23 11.12 -0.34
C GLN A 85 -2.19 10.43 1.02
N GLY A 86 -1.00 10.17 1.56
CA GLY A 86 -0.91 9.48 2.84
C GLY A 86 -1.34 10.36 4.01
N SER A 87 -0.95 11.63 4.04
CA SER A 87 -1.38 12.55 5.09
C SER A 87 -2.85 12.98 4.98
N ARG A 88 -3.43 13.02 3.76
CA ARG A 88 -4.81 13.46 3.55
C ARG A 88 -5.83 12.32 3.52
N LEU A 89 -5.49 11.20 2.91
CA LEU A 89 -6.43 10.11 2.63
C LEU A 89 -6.16 8.90 3.53
N THR A 90 -4.93 8.41 3.58
CA THR A 90 -4.59 7.24 4.43
C THR A 90 -4.79 7.55 5.90
N ALA A 91 -4.30 8.70 6.37
CA ALA A 91 -4.52 9.15 7.74
C ALA A 91 -6.02 9.32 8.06
N PHE A 92 -6.81 9.80 7.09
CA PHE A 92 -8.27 9.90 7.25
C PHE A 92 -8.91 8.53 7.41
N GLU A 93 -8.59 7.55 6.54
CA GLU A 93 -9.14 6.19 6.62
C GLU A 93 -8.73 5.48 7.93
N LEU A 94 -7.49 5.63 8.38
CA LEU A 94 -7.01 5.05 9.63
C LEU A 94 -7.75 5.62 10.86
N VAL A 95 -8.00 6.94 10.88
CA VAL A 95 -8.79 7.59 11.94
C VAL A 95 -10.25 7.12 11.89
N HIS A 96 -10.86 7.11 10.71
CA HIS A 96 -12.24 6.66 10.50
C HIS A 96 -12.45 5.24 11.01
N ASP A 97 -11.53 4.32 10.69
CA ASP A 97 -11.59 2.91 11.08
C ASP A 97 -11.10 2.66 12.51
N LYS A 98 -10.69 3.71 13.24
CA LYS A 98 -10.16 3.65 14.61
C LYS A 98 -8.93 2.74 14.74
N ILE A 99 -8.11 2.70 13.70
CA ILE A 99 -6.87 1.92 13.68
C ILE A 99 -5.76 2.75 14.38
N PRO A 100 -5.01 2.18 15.35
CA PRO A 100 -3.87 2.87 15.97
C PRO A 100 -2.86 3.27 14.90
N ALA A 101 -2.65 4.57 14.71
CA ALA A 101 -1.85 5.07 13.61
C ALA A 101 -1.01 6.30 13.95
N THR A 102 0.10 6.46 13.23
CA THR A 102 0.98 7.64 13.26
C THR A 102 1.32 8.09 11.84
N LEU A 103 1.09 9.37 11.55
CA LEU A 103 1.57 10.02 10.33
C LEU A 103 3.03 10.45 10.51
N ILE A 104 3.88 10.19 9.51
CA ILE A 104 5.27 10.63 9.46
C ILE A 104 5.58 11.35 8.15
N ALA A 105 6.59 12.22 8.16
CA ALA A 105 7.16 12.76 6.92
C ALA A 105 7.85 11.63 6.11
N ASP A 106 7.91 11.78 4.79
CA ASP A 106 8.57 10.79 3.92
C ASP A 106 10.04 10.57 4.33
N SER A 107 10.72 11.64 4.72
CA SER A 107 12.12 11.64 5.16
C SER A 107 12.36 10.99 6.53
N ALA A 108 11.32 10.79 7.35
CA ALA A 108 11.44 10.16 8.66
C ALA A 108 11.43 8.62 8.60
N ALA A 109 11.05 8.03 7.46
CA ALA A 109 10.89 6.58 7.30
C ALA A 109 12.18 5.81 7.64
N ALA A 110 13.34 6.27 7.16
CA ALA A 110 14.62 5.61 7.43
C ALA A 110 15.00 5.63 8.92
N SER A 111 14.69 6.73 9.62
CA SER A 111 14.92 6.83 11.07
C SER A 111 14.02 5.85 11.84
N LEU A 112 12.75 5.74 11.44
CA LEU A 112 11.81 4.81 12.03
C LEU A 112 12.24 3.34 11.81
N MET A 113 12.68 2.99 10.60
CA MET A 113 13.19 1.65 10.29
C MET A 113 14.45 1.33 11.10
N LYS A 114 15.42 2.26 11.16
CA LYS A 114 16.65 2.10 11.96
C LYS A 114 16.37 1.88 13.45
N ALA A 115 15.30 2.48 13.98
CA ALA A 115 14.89 2.29 15.36
C ALA A 115 14.34 0.87 15.67
N GLY A 116 14.20 -0.01 14.66
CA GLY A 116 13.74 -1.39 14.84
C GLY A 116 12.27 -1.50 15.23
N ARG A 117 11.47 -0.46 14.99
CA ARG A 117 10.06 -0.37 15.39
C ARG A 117 9.09 -0.87 14.33
N LEU A 118 9.58 -1.41 13.21
CA LEU A 118 8.77 -1.87 12.09
C LEU A 118 9.02 -3.35 11.83
N SER A 119 7.92 -4.08 11.71
CA SER A 119 7.86 -5.48 11.33
C SER A 119 7.86 -5.62 9.81
N ALA A 120 7.10 -4.78 9.12
CA ALA A 120 7.01 -4.80 7.66
C ALA A 120 6.70 -3.43 7.08
N VAL A 121 7.02 -3.26 5.80
CA VAL A 121 6.50 -2.21 4.94
C VAL A 121 5.52 -2.86 3.96
N VAL A 122 4.32 -2.32 3.84
CA VAL A 122 3.30 -2.82 2.91
C VAL A 122 2.84 -1.69 2.00
N VAL A 123 3.01 -1.85 0.70
CA VAL A 123 2.70 -0.83 -0.32
C VAL A 123 1.80 -1.38 -1.41
N GLY A 124 1.10 -0.50 -2.12
CA GLY A 124 0.36 -0.86 -3.33
C GLY A 124 1.26 -0.97 -4.56
N ALA A 125 0.63 -1.10 -5.72
CA ALA A 125 1.28 -1.00 -7.01
C ALA A 125 0.36 -0.30 -8.02
N ASP A 126 0.96 0.52 -8.88
CA ASP A 126 0.29 1.04 -10.07
C ASP A 126 0.42 0.04 -11.22
N ARG A 127 1.61 -0.58 -11.37
CA ARG A 127 1.88 -1.62 -12.38
C ARG A 127 3.00 -2.56 -11.93
N ILE A 128 2.88 -3.84 -12.25
CA ILE A 128 3.89 -4.87 -11.97
C ILE A 128 4.27 -5.57 -13.28
N ALA A 129 5.54 -5.55 -13.68
CA ALA A 129 6.04 -6.24 -14.86
C ALA A 129 6.18 -7.76 -14.64
N ALA A 130 6.42 -8.53 -15.70
CA ALA A 130 6.49 -9.99 -15.64
C ALA A 130 7.58 -10.53 -14.69
N ASN A 131 8.68 -9.79 -14.50
CA ASN A 131 9.77 -10.13 -13.58
C ASN A 131 9.50 -9.70 -12.12
N GLY A 132 8.38 -9.01 -11.84
CA GLY A 132 8.01 -8.50 -10.53
C GLY A 132 8.42 -7.06 -10.25
N ASP A 133 9.14 -6.40 -11.16
CA ASP A 133 9.46 -4.98 -11.02
C ASP A 133 8.16 -4.18 -10.92
N THR A 134 8.10 -3.31 -9.92
CA THR A 134 6.87 -2.64 -9.52
C THR A 134 7.00 -1.13 -9.66
N ALA A 135 6.20 -0.55 -10.55
CA ALA A 135 5.92 0.87 -10.54
C ALA A 135 4.82 1.18 -9.52
N ASN A 136 5.09 2.17 -8.67
CA ASN A 136 4.16 2.69 -7.67
C ASN A 136 4.49 4.16 -7.41
N LYS A 137 3.75 4.80 -6.51
CA LYS A 137 3.98 6.19 -6.12
C LYS A 137 5.45 6.48 -5.78
N ILE A 138 5.95 7.62 -6.29
CA ILE A 138 7.29 8.14 -5.98
C ILE A 138 7.54 8.14 -4.47
N GLY A 139 8.69 7.63 -4.06
CA GLY A 139 9.02 7.35 -2.66
C GLY A 139 9.01 5.86 -2.31
N THR A 140 8.25 5.03 -3.03
CA THR A 140 8.23 3.57 -2.81
C THR A 140 9.61 2.93 -2.94
N TYR A 141 10.38 3.29 -3.97
CA TYR A 141 11.74 2.77 -4.15
C TYR A 141 12.67 3.15 -2.98
N ASN A 142 12.56 4.37 -2.44
CA ASN A 142 13.34 4.79 -1.28
C ASN A 142 13.05 3.92 -0.04
N LEU A 143 11.79 3.51 0.14
CA LEU A 143 11.43 2.55 1.20
C LEU A 143 11.99 1.16 0.92
N ALA A 144 11.95 0.71 -0.33
CA ALA A 144 12.47 -0.60 -0.74
C ALA A 144 13.99 -0.71 -0.58
N LEU A 145 14.75 0.37 -0.73
CA LEU A 145 16.21 0.34 -0.48
C LEU A 145 16.57 -0.08 0.96
N MET A 146 15.63 -0.01 1.89
CA MET A 146 15.80 -0.45 3.28
C MET A 146 15.42 -1.93 3.51
N LEU A 147 15.16 -2.69 2.43
CA LEU A 147 14.81 -4.13 2.42
C LEU A 147 15.76 -5.03 3.23
N LEU A 148 17.02 -4.62 3.38
CA LEU A 148 17.99 -5.35 4.20
C LEU A 148 17.69 -5.30 5.71
N THR A 149 16.80 -4.38 6.13
CA THR A 149 16.46 -4.14 7.54
C THR A 149 15.02 -4.47 7.88
N VAL A 150 14.11 -4.38 6.91
CA VAL A 150 12.67 -4.60 7.11
C VAL A 150 12.08 -5.33 5.90
N PHE A 151 11.20 -6.30 6.14
CA PHE A 151 10.46 -6.98 5.08
C PHE A 151 9.55 -6.01 4.32
N VAL A 152 9.62 -5.97 2.99
CA VAL A 152 8.75 -5.16 2.14
C VAL A 152 7.83 -6.06 1.32
N TYR A 153 6.54 -5.73 1.31
CA TYR A 153 5.49 -6.46 0.64
C TYR A 153 4.68 -5.55 -0.29
N VAL A 154 4.51 -5.98 -1.53
CA VAL A 154 3.63 -5.32 -2.51
C VAL A 154 2.29 -6.03 -2.52
N ALA A 155 1.22 -5.29 -2.25
CA ALA A 155 -0.16 -5.79 -2.25
C ALA A 155 -0.91 -5.18 -3.44
N ALA A 156 -1.25 -6.01 -4.42
CA ALA A 156 -1.90 -5.57 -5.65
C ALA A 156 -2.82 -6.67 -6.23
N PRO A 157 -3.90 -6.30 -6.94
CA PRO A 157 -4.72 -7.25 -7.67
C PRO A 157 -3.98 -7.78 -8.91
N PHE A 158 -4.46 -8.90 -9.44
CA PHE A 158 -3.91 -9.48 -10.68
C PHE A 158 -4.04 -8.50 -11.87
N THR A 159 -5.05 -7.63 -11.86
CA THR A 159 -5.25 -6.59 -12.87
C THR A 159 -4.16 -5.52 -12.89
N SER A 160 -3.34 -5.41 -11.84
CA SER A 160 -2.14 -4.55 -11.82
C SER A 160 -0.90 -5.22 -12.42
N ILE A 161 -0.95 -6.52 -12.74
CA ILE A 161 0.16 -7.27 -13.33
C ILE A 161 0.07 -7.18 -14.86
N ASP A 162 1.11 -6.62 -15.47
CA ASP A 162 1.25 -6.46 -16.90
C ASP A 162 2.33 -7.43 -17.42
N LEU A 163 1.88 -8.61 -17.84
CA LEU A 163 2.76 -9.66 -18.38
C LEU A 163 3.30 -9.33 -19.78
N SER A 164 2.85 -8.23 -20.40
CA SER A 164 3.40 -7.78 -21.69
C SER A 164 4.75 -7.06 -21.56
N LEU A 165 5.06 -6.56 -20.36
CA LEU A 165 6.32 -5.90 -20.05
C LEU A 165 7.27 -6.90 -19.38
N SER A 166 8.49 -7.04 -19.91
CA SER A 166 9.45 -8.00 -19.37
C SER A 166 10.15 -7.50 -18.10
N SER A 167 10.34 -6.18 -17.98
CA SER A 167 10.94 -5.54 -16.79
C SER A 167 10.34 -4.15 -16.51
N GLY A 168 10.73 -3.57 -15.37
CA GLY A 168 10.34 -2.21 -14.99
C GLY A 168 10.90 -1.12 -15.89
N ASP A 169 11.98 -1.40 -16.64
CA ASP A 169 12.59 -0.44 -17.58
C ASP A 169 11.66 -0.07 -18.74
N GLU A 170 10.67 -0.93 -19.03
CA GLU A 170 9.67 -0.69 -20.07
C GLU A 170 8.48 0.15 -19.56
N ILE A 171 8.40 0.40 -18.24
CA ILE A 171 7.33 1.20 -17.65
C ILE A 171 7.66 2.68 -17.82
N ILE A 172 6.86 3.39 -18.63
CA ILE A 172 6.96 4.84 -18.77
C ILE A 172 6.49 5.51 -17.48
N ILE A 173 7.39 6.25 -16.83
CA ILE A 173 7.07 7.01 -15.63
C ILE A 173 6.35 8.31 -16.01
N GLU A 174 5.17 8.50 -15.45
CA GLU A 174 4.39 9.73 -15.63
C GLU A 174 5.07 10.91 -14.91
N GLU A 175 5.45 11.94 -15.66
CA GLU A 175 5.88 13.23 -15.12
C GLU A 175 4.70 14.23 -15.14
N ARG A 176 4.54 15.00 -14.06
CA ARG A 176 3.44 15.97 -13.87
C ARG A 176 3.97 17.39 -13.72
N SER A 177 3.08 18.39 -13.85
CA SER A 177 3.44 19.80 -13.70
C SER A 177 4.03 20.12 -12.32
N VAL A 178 4.89 21.14 -12.27
CA VAL A 178 5.62 21.55 -11.07
C VAL A 178 4.77 22.31 -10.03
N GLU A 179 3.54 22.68 -10.39
CA GLU A 179 2.65 23.55 -9.59
C GLU A 179 2.33 22.97 -8.20
N GLY A 180 2.41 21.64 -8.03
CA GLY A 180 2.23 20.98 -6.72
C GLY A 180 3.51 20.75 -5.91
N VAL A 181 4.68 21.02 -6.49
CA VAL A 181 6.00 20.72 -5.91
C VAL A 181 6.69 21.98 -5.40
N ALA A 182 6.70 23.04 -6.21
CA ALA A 182 7.31 24.32 -5.87
C ALA A 182 6.25 25.42 -6.00
N VAL A 183 5.86 25.98 -4.86
CA VAL A 183 5.09 27.22 -4.78
C VAL A 183 5.96 28.17 -3.95
N PHE A 184 6.55 29.16 -4.61
CA PHE A 184 7.38 30.19 -3.98
C PHE A 184 6.52 31.40 -3.62
#